data_AF-X0XBT1-F1
#
_entry.id   AF-X0XBT1-F1
#
_cell.length_a   1.000
_cell.length_b   1.000
_cell.length_c   1.000
_cell.angle_alpha   90.00
_cell.angle_beta   90.00
_cell.angle_gamma   90.00
#
_symmetry.space_group_name_H-M   'P 1'
#
loop_
_entity.id
_entity.type
_entity.pdbx_description
1 polymer ?
#
loop_
_entity_poly.entity_id
_entity_poly.type
_entity_poly.pdbx_seq_one_letter_code
_entity_poly.pdbx_strand_id
1 'polypeptide(L)'
;VTATEFMEQKREKLQQVAPFISIYEPKVLDKMIERTHNMLDRLGAFPPPPPVFENAGRVEVEYISSIAKSLRQVGAESTRALMADVGMLAEMQVAAQMRPTALMKVDIPQAVDEISNGVGSPARVVLSDKVFDERLAQEERKEAAAQKAEMEKESNESLAKVGNVGTKDTVAGEAMEALNE
;
A
#
# COMPACT_ATOMS: atom_id res chain seq x y z
N VAL A 1 16.84 14.10 37.18
CA VAL A 1 16.35 13.38 35.99
C VAL A 1 15.42 14.31 35.24
N THR A 2 15.81 14.72 34.04
CA THR A 2 14.95 15.52 33.14
C THR A 2 13.91 14.63 32.47
N ALA A 3 12.80 15.22 32.01
CA ALA A 3 11.68 14.45 31.43
C ALA A 3 12.09 13.60 30.20
N THR A 4 13.05 14.08 29.41
CA THR A 4 13.61 13.37 28.26
C THR A 4 14.47 12.18 28.68
N GLU A 5 15.36 12.38 29.65
CA GLU A 5 16.23 11.34 30.22
C GLU A 5 15.42 10.19 30.87
N PHE A 6 14.30 10.52 31.52
CA PHE A 6 13.38 9.51 32.06
C PHE A 6 12.74 8.64 30.96
N MET A 7 12.35 9.27 29.84
CA MET A 7 11.76 8.55 28.70
C MET A 7 12.79 7.67 27.99
N GLU A 8 14.03 8.14 27.85
CA GLU A 8 15.14 7.36 27.29
C GLU A 8 15.47 6.15 28.18
N GLN A 9 15.61 6.33 29.50
CA GLN A 9 15.82 5.21 30.41
C GLN A 9 14.69 4.18 30.36
N LYS A 10 13.42 4.64 30.26
CA LYS A 10 12.28 3.75 30.15
C LYS A 10 12.33 2.95 28.84
N ARG A 11 12.71 3.60 27.74
CA ARG A 11 12.87 2.96 26.43
C ARG A 11 13.99 1.93 26.44
N GLU A 12 15.15 2.27 26.99
CA GLU A 12 16.29 1.37 27.10
C GLU A 12 15.95 0.12 27.93
N LYS A 13 15.31 0.31 29.10
CA LYS A 13 14.86 -0.80 29.95
C LYS A 13 13.83 -1.68 29.24
N LEU A 14 12.89 -1.09 28.49
CA LEU A 14 11.92 -1.85 27.71
C LEU A 14 12.58 -2.65 26.57
N GLN A 15 13.58 -2.09 25.89
CA GLN A 15 14.34 -2.80 24.86
C GLN A 15 15.11 -4.00 25.43
N GLN A 16 15.70 -3.86 26.62
CA GLN A 16 16.41 -4.95 27.28
C GLN A 16 15.48 -6.07 27.78
N VAL A 17 14.27 -5.73 28.22
CA VAL A 17 13.30 -6.71 28.76
C VAL A 17 12.48 -7.39 27.65
N ALA A 18 12.34 -6.77 26.48
CA ALA A 18 11.54 -7.29 25.37
C ALA A 18 11.89 -8.74 24.94
N PRO A 19 13.17 -9.15 24.81
CA PRO A 19 13.51 -10.53 24.43
C PRO A 19 13.06 -11.57 25.46
N PHE A 20 13.08 -11.21 26.75
CA PHE A 20 12.68 -12.13 27.82
C PHE A 20 11.17 -12.35 27.84
N ILE A 21 10.38 -11.30 27.60
CA ILE A 21 8.93 -11.40 27.51
C ILE A 21 8.52 -12.26 26.31
N SER A 22 9.12 -12.02 25.15
CA SER A 22 8.82 -12.79 23.93
C SER A 22 9.16 -14.28 24.04
N ILE A 23 10.12 -14.64 24.91
CA ILE A 23 10.46 -16.05 25.20
C ILE A 23 9.53 -16.62 26.29
N TYR A 24 9.11 -15.80 27.25
CA TYR A 24 8.29 -16.22 28.39
C TYR A 24 6.90 -16.69 27.97
N GLU A 25 6.26 -15.97 27.03
CA GLU A 25 4.93 -16.31 26.51
C GLU A 25 4.88 -17.76 25.97
N PRO A 26 5.65 -18.16 24.94
CA PRO A 26 5.56 -19.50 24.40
C PRO A 26 6.21 -20.61 25.26
N LYS A 27 7.19 -20.28 26.11
CA LYS A 27 7.88 -21.31 26.91
C LYS A 27 7.21 -21.61 28.24
N VAL A 28 6.64 -20.61 28.90
CA VAL A 28 6.09 -20.76 30.25
C VAL A 28 4.59 -20.66 30.20
N LEU A 29 4.07 -19.60 29.59
CA LEU A 29 2.64 -19.31 29.63
C LEU A 29 1.86 -20.37 28.84
N ASP A 30 2.33 -20.75 27.64
CA ASP A 30 1.66 -21.80 26.83
C ASP A 30 1.58 -23.11 27.60
N LYS A 31 2.68 -23.51 28.23
CA LYS A 31 2.74 -24.77 28.99
C LYS A 31 1.85 -24.75 30.23
N MET A 32 1.72 -23.61 30.88
CA MET A 32 0.80 -23.43 32.01
C MET A 32 -0.67 -23.48 31.56
N ILE A 33 -1.01 -22.79 30.46
CA ILE A 33 -2.38 -22.75 29.93
C ILE A 33 -2.78 -24.13 29.37
N GLU A 34 -1.94 -24.76 28.55
CA GLU A 34 -2.16 -26.12 28.04
C GLU A 34 -2.40 -27.10 29.20
N ARG A 35 -1.58 -27.05 30.25
CA ARG A 35 -1.73 -27.92 31.42
C ARG A 35 -3.06 -27.66 32.14
N THR A 36 -3.39 -26.41 32.38
CA THR A 36 -4.63 -26.04 33.10
C THR A 36 -5.86 -26.41 32.29
N HIS A 37 -5.86 -26.14 30.99
CA HIS A 37 -6.92 -26.54 30.06
C HIS A 37 -7.12 -28.06 30.08
N ASN A 38 -6.04 -28.83 29.89
CA ASN A 38 -6.11 -30.30 29.90
C ASN A 38 -6.60 -30.88 31.24
N MET A 39 -6.30 -30.21 32.36
CA MET A 39 -6.82 -30.60 33.68
C MET A 39 -8.33 -30.34 33.80
N LEU A 40 -8.79 -29.16 33.37
CA LEU A 40 -10.21 -28.78 33.39
C LEU A 40 -11.06 -29.61 32.44
N ASP A 41 -10.51 -29.94 31.26
CA ASP A 41 -11.15 -30.77 30.25
C ASP A 41 -11.39 -32.20 30.77
N ARG A 42 -10.39 -32.80 31.43
CA ARG A 42 -10.53 -34.11 32.09
C ARG A 42 -11.54 -34.09 33.25
N LEU A 43 -11.72 -32.95 33.89
CA LEU A 43 -12.71 -32.77 34.96
C LEU A 43 -14.12 -32.52 34.43
N GLY A 44 -14.30 -32.42 33.11
CA GLY A 44 -15.59 -32.11 32.50
C GLY A 44 -16.09 -30.70 32.84
N ALA A 45 -15.18 -29.77 33.16
CA ALA A 45 -15.52 -28.40 33.52
C ALA A 45 -15.97 -27.57 32.30
N PHE A 46 -15.65 -28.03 31.09
CA PHE A 46 -16.07 -27.41 29.84
C PHE A 46 -17.36 -28.04 29.31
N PRO A 47 -18.25 -27.26 28.69
CA PRO A 47 -19.37 -27.81 27.96
C PRO A 47 -18.87 -28.71 26.82
N PRO A 48 -19.66 -29.71 26.38
CA PRO A 48 -19.27 -30.57 25.27
C PRO A 48 -18.92 -29.71 24.04
N PRO A 49 -17.78 -29.99 23.37
CA PRO A 49 -17.34 -29.20 22.24
C PRO A 49 -18.40 -29.22 21.13
N PRO A 50 -18.64 -28.11 20.43
CA PRO A 50 -19.54 -28.09 19.27
C PRO A 50 -19.09 -29.11 18.21
N PRO A 51 -20.00 -29.70 17.42
CA PRO A 51 -19.71 -30.78 16.46
C PRO A 51 -18.65 -30.41 15.40
N VAL A 52 -18.45 -29.12 15.14
CA VAL A 52 -17.40 -28.61 14.24
C VAL A 52 -15.98 -28.88 14.78
N PHE A 53 -15.84 -29.05 16.10
CA PHE A 53 -14.57 -29.23 16.78
C PHE A 53 -14.30 -30.69 17.23
N GLU A 54 -15.17 -31.65 16.90
CA GLU A 54 -14.99 -33.07 17.27
C GLU A 54 -13.68 -33.68 16.75
N ASN A 55 -13.11 -33.12 15.69
CA ASN A 55 -11.81 -33.51 15.12
C ASN A 55 -10.78 -32.37 15.14
N ALA A 56 -11.09 -31.23 15.77
CA ALA A 56 -10.11 -30.17 15.95
C ALA A 56 -9.04 -30.70 16.91
N GLY A 57 -7.78 -30.63 16.50
CA GLY A 57 -6.64 -31.16 17.25
C GLY A 57 -6.36 -30.40 18.54
N ARG A 58 -5.07 -30.22 18.86
CA ARG A 58 -4.66 -29.44 20.04
C ARG A 58 -5.15 -27.99 19.92
N VAL A 59 -5.62 -27.44 21.03
CA VAL A 59 -5.92 -26.00 21.16
C VAL A 59 -4.62 -25.22 20.93
N GLU A 60 -4.60 -24.38 19.90
CA GLU A 60 -3.53 -23.42 19.68
C GLU A 60 -3.82 -22.17 20.50
N VAL A 61 -2.85 -21.75 21.31
CA VAL A 61 -2.96 -20.58 22.17
C VAL A 61 -2.25 -19.42 21.48
N GLU A 62 -3.01 -18.43 21.01
CA GLU A 62 -2.45 -17.20 20.46
C GLU A 62 -2.49 -16.08 21.50
N TYR A 63 -1.31 -15.58 21.90
CA TYR A 63 -1.22 -14.44 22.81
C TYR A 63 -1.34 -13.11 22.08
N ILE A 64 -2.44 -12.39 22.34
CA ILE A 64 -2.56 -10.98 21.99
C ILE A 64 -1.96 -10.14 23.13
N SER A 65 -0.62 -10.15 23.23
CA SER A 65 0.11 -9.37 24.24
C SER A 65 -0.06 -7.86 23.98
N SER A 66 -0.31 -7.05 25.03
CA SER A 66 -0.41 -5.59 24.90
C SER A 66 0.91 -4.95 24.48
N ILE A 67 2.04 -5.58 24.80
CA ILE A 67 3.38 -5.19 24.36
C ILE A 67 3.62 -5.66 22.92
N ALA A 68 3.23 -6.87 22.53
CA ALA A 68 3.28 -7.28 21.12
C ALA A 68 2.39 -6.38 20.24
N LYS A 69 1.22 -5.98 20.75
CA LYS A 69 0.35 -4.97 20.13
C LYS A 69 1.06 -3.61 20.03
N SER A 70 1.79 -3.21 21.07
CA SER A 70 2.58 -1.96 21.08
C SER A 70 3.77 -2.02 20.11
N LEU A 71 4.46 -3.15 20.00
CA LEU A 71 5.57 -3.38 19.06
C LEU A 71 5.06 -3.42 17.61
N ARG A 72 3.92 -4.08 17.34
CA ARG A 72 3.22 -4.01 16.05
C ARG A 72 2.78 -2.58 15.75
N GLN A 73 2.32 -1.83 16.75
CA GLN A 73 1.94 -0.42 16.60
C GLN A 73 3.15 0.46 16.29
N VAL A 74 4.32 0.22 16.89
CA VAL A 74 5.58 0.91 16.55
C VAL A 74 5.98 0.62 15.09
N GLY A 75 5.84 -0.62 14.62
CA GLY A 75 6.07 -0.96 13.21
C GLY A 75 5.03 -0.33 12.26
N ALA A 76 3.78 -0.19 12.70
CA ALA A 76 2.75 0.52 11.95
C ALA A 76 2.99 2.04 11.94
N GLU A 77 3.60 2.58 13.00
CA GLU A 77 3.98 3.99 13.10
C GLU A 77 5.16 4.32 12.19
N SER A 78 6.19 3.47 12.12
CA SER A 78 7.28 3.64 11.14
C SER A 78 6.78 3.55 9.70
N THR A 79 5.84 2.64 9.41
CA THR A 79 5.19 2.56 8.09
C THR A 79 4.39 3.84 7.77
N ARG A 80 3.67 4.39 8.75
CA ARG A 80 2.89 5.63 8.58
C ARG A 80 3.79 6.84 8.36
N ALA A 81 4.93 6.92 9.06
CA ALA A 81 5.92 7.97 8.84
C ALA A 81 6.48 7.91 7.43
N LEU A 82 6.85 6.72 6.95
CA LEU A 82 7.28 6.52 5.55
C LEU A 82 6.20 6.97 4.56
N MET A 83 4.92 6.61 4.78
CA MET A 83 3.83 7.04 3.90
C MET A 83 3.64 8.56 3.88
N ALA A 84 3.81 9.24 5.02
CA ALA A 84 3.74 10.70 5.08
C ALA A 84 4.89 11.35 4.30
N ASP A 85 6.11 10.84 4.46
CA ASP A 85 7.29 11.36 3.75
C ASP A 85 7.19 11.12 2.24
N VAL A 86 6.75 9.92 1.82
CA VAL A 86 6.45 9.61 0.41
C VAL A 86 5.34 10.50 -0.14
N GLY A 87 4.30 10.77 0.65
CA GLY A 87 3.22 11.68 0.28
C GLY A 87 3.73 13.10 -0.01
N MET A 88 4.61 13.62 0.84
CA MET A 88 5.27 14.92 0.62
C MET A 88 6.11 14.92 -0.67
N LEU A 89 6.86 13.85 -0.94
CA LEU A 89 7.62 13.71 -2.18
C LEU A 89 6.73 13.64 -3.42
N ALA A 90 5.60 12.93 -3.34
CA ALA A 90 4.62 12.84 -4.42
C ALA A 90 3.96 14.19 -4.71
N GLU A 91 3.57 14.95 -3.68
CA GLU A 91 3.05 16.32 -3.83
C GLU A 91 4.09 17.23 -4.50
N MET A 92 5.37 17.09 -4.11
CA MET A 92 6.47 17.84 -4.70
C MET A 92 6.69 17.47 -6.18
N GLN A 93 6.48 16.21 -6.55
CA GLN A 93 6.54 15.73 -7.94
C GLN A 93 5.37 16.25 -8.80
N VAL A 94 4.16 16.35 -8.24
CA VAL A 94 3.03 17.00 -8.92
C VAL A 94 3.30 18.50 -9.08
N ALA A 95 3.85 19.16 -8.06
CA ALA A 95 4.25 20.57 -8.12
C ALA A 95 5.41 20.83 -9.11
N ALA A 96 6.22 19.82 -9.42
CA ALA A 96 7.31 19.89 -10.40
C ALA A 96 6.83 20.21 -11.81
N GLN A 97 5.56 19.93 -12.14
CA GLN A 97 4.92 20.33 -13.40
C GLN A 97 4.93 21.86 -13.58
N MET A 98 4.98 22.63 -12.49
CA MET A 98 4.99 24.09 -12.48
C MET A 98 6.41 24.69 -12.40
N ARG A 99 7.38 24.01 -11.75
CA ARG A 99 8.80 24.43 -11.69
C ARG A 99 9.75 23.23 -11.62
N PRO A 100 10.31 22.77 -12.76
CA PRO A 100 11.10 21.54 -12.82
C PRO A 100 12.52 21.67 -12.24
N THR A 101 13.10 22.87 -12.17
CA THR A 101 14.55 23.04 -11.91
C THR A 101 15.04 22.57 -10.55
N ALA A 102 14.19 22.53 -9.51
CA ALA A 102 14.60 22.09 -8.17
C ALA A 102 14.58 20.56 -8.00
N LEU A 103 13.67 19.86 -8.67
CA LEU A 103 13.54 18.39 -8.57
C LEU A 103 14.42 17.62 -9.56
N MET A 104 14.98 18.28 -10.59
CA MET A 104 15.86 17.63 -11.57
C MET A 104 17.16 17.03 -11.01
N LYS A 105 17.53 17.34 -9.76
CA LYS A 105 18.72 16.80 -9.08
C LYS A 105 18.42 15.64 -8.14
N VAL A 106 17.14 15.39 -7.82
CA VAL A 106 16.74 14.40 -6.81
C VAL A 106 16.16 13.20 -7.51
N ASP A 107 16.76 12.04 -7.28
CA ASP A 107 16.19 10.74 -7.64
C ASP A 107 15.18 10.36 -6.57
N ILE A 108 13.89 10.54 -6.87
CA ILE A 108 12.79 10.32 -5.93
C ILE A 108 12.69 8.83 -5.52
N PRO A 109 12.71 7.85 -6.45
CA PRO A 109 12.78 6.43 -6.10
C PRO A 109 13.89 6.10 -5.09
N GLN A 110 15.13 6.52 -5.38
CA GLN A 110 16.28 6.26 -4.51
C GLN A 110 16.13 6.94 -3.13
N ALA A 111 15.57 8.15 -3.09
CA ALA A 111 15.30 8.86 -1.83
C ALA A 111 14.28 8.12 -0.95
N VAL A 112 13.28 7.45 -1.54
CA VAL A 112 12.30 6.63 -0.79
C VAL A 112 12.97 5.42 -0.14
N ASP A 113 13.94 4.78 -0.82
CA ASP A 113 14.70 3.66 -0.26
C ASP A 113 15.56 4.10 0.93
N GLU A 114 16.19 5.26 0.82
CA GLU A 114 17.02 5.85 1.87
C GLU A 114 16.18 6.26 3.09
N ILE A 115 15.01 6.86 2.88
CA ILE A 115 14.06 7.20 3.94
C ILE A 115 13.51 5.93 4.61
N SER A 116 13.17 4.90 3.83
CA SER A 116 12.69 3.61 4.34
C SER A 116 13.72 2.94 5.26
N ASN A 117 15.00 2.94 4.85
CA ASN A 117 16.11 2.43 5.65
C ASN A 117 16.33 3.25 6.94
N GLY A 118 16.18 4.58 6.89
CA GLY A 118 16.33 5.46 8.05
C GLY A 118 15.20 5.34 9.07
N VAL A 119 13.95 5.18 8.60
CA VAL A 119 12.75 5.07 9.45
C VAL A 119 12.56 3.64 9.98
N GLY A 120 13.23 2.65 9.40
CA GLY A 120 13.15 1.24 9.82
C GLY A 120 11.81 0.59 9.44
N SER A 121 11.29 0.94 8.26
CA SER A 121 10.06 0.34 7.72
C SER A 121 10.30 -1.12 7.31
N PRO A 122 9.30 -2.02 7.40
CA PRO A 122 9.45 -3.38 6.90
C PRO A 122 9.76 -3.40 5.39
N ALA A 123 10.80 -4.12 4.97
CA ALA A 123 11.24 -4.23 3.57
C ALA A 123 10.18 -4.78 2.59
N ARG A 124 9.04 -5.26 3.08
CA ARG A 124 7.89 -5.67 2.25
C ARG A 124 7.04 -4.50 1.76
N VAL A 125 7.20 -3.30 2.34
CA VAL A 125 6.42 -2.11 1.99
C VAL A 125 6.98 -1.43 0.74
N VAL A 126 8.31 -1.47 0.56
CA VAL A 126 9.01 -0.90 -0.58
C VAL A 126 9.14 -1.96 -1.68
N LEU A 127 8.87 -1.58 -2.93
CA LEU A 127 9.03 -2.49 -4.06
C LEU A 127 10.51 -2.65 -4.40
N SER A 128 10.91 -3.82 -4.86
CA SER A 128 12.22 -4.00 -5.46
C SER A 128 12.33 -3.27 -6.80
N ASP A 129 13.52 -2.78 -7.15
CA ASP A 129 13.82 -2.03 -8.38
C ASP A 129 13.22 -2.68 -9.64
N LYS A 130 13.38 -4.01 -9.77
CA LYS A 130 12.85 -4.76 -10.92
C LYS A 130 11.34 -4.63 -11.10
N VAL A 131 10.59 -4.71 -9.99
CA VAL A 131 9.12 -4.61 -10.01
C VAL A 131 8.70 -3.15 -10.21
N PHE A 132 9.50 -2.20 -9.71
CA PHE A 132 9.29 -0.78 -9.97
C PHE A 132 9.44 -0.45 -11.46
N ASP A 133 10.53 -0.90 -12.10
CA ASP A 133 10.80 -0.67 -13.53
C ASP A 133 9.70 -1.29 -14.41
N GLU A 134 9.26 -2.52 -14.09
CA GLU A 134 8.17 -3.18 -14.81
C GLU A 134 6.85 -2.40 -14.71
N ARG A 135 6.53 -1.85 -13.54
CA ARG A 135 5.32 -1.04 -13.33
C ARG A 135 5.41 0.31 -14.02
N LEU A 136 6.56 0.96 -13.98
CA LEU A 136 6.79 2.23 -14.68
C LEU A 136 6.60 2.04 -16.19
N ALA A 137 7.24 1.03 -16.78
CA ALA A 137 7.07 0.70 -18.18
C ALA A 137 5.61 0.33 -18.55
N GLN A 138 4.86 -0.26 -17.61
CA GLN A 138 3.45 -0.57 -17.82
C GLN A 138 2.57 0.69 -17.78
N GLU A 139 2.83 1.62 -16.86
CA GLU A 139 2.14 2.91 -16.77
C GLU A 139 2.39 3.75 -18.04
N GLU A 140 3.64 3.89 -18.48
CA GLU A 140 3.98 4.61 -19.71
C GLU A 140 3.27 4.04 -20.94
N ARG A 141 3.15 2.70 -21.04
CA ARG A 141 2.40 2.04 -22.12
C ARG A 141 0.90 2.35 -22.06
N LYS A 142 0.32 2.41 -20.86
CA LYS A 142 -1.10 2.75 -20.67
C LYS A 142 -1.37 4.21 -21.01
N GLU A 143 -0.52 5.12 -20.58
CA GLU A 143 -0.63 6.55 -20.91
C GLU A 143 -0.51 6.78 -22.42
N ALA A 144 0.47 6.16 -23.08
CA ALA A 144 0.63 6.26 -24.52
C ALA A 144 -0.57 5.67 -25.30
N ALA A 145 -1.17 4.57 -24.80
CA ALA A 145 -2.37 4.00 -25.38
C ALA A 145 -3.61 4.89 -25.15
N ALA A 146 -3.73 5.50 -23.97
CA ALA A 146 -4.81 6.41 -23.64
C ALA A 146 -4.78 7.68 -24.50
N GLN A 147 -3.60 8.30 -24.67
CA GLN A 147 -3.43 9.49 -25.52
C GLN A 147 -3.78 9.21 -26.99
N LYS A 148 -3.43 8.02 -27.51
CA LYS A 148 -3.81 7.62 -28.88
C LYS A 148 -5.31 7.43 -29.02
N ALA A 149 -5.96 6.78 -28.06
CA ALA A 149 -7.40 6.57 -28.08
C ALA A 149 -8.18 7.89 -27.93
N GLU A 150 -7.65 8.87 -27.20
CA GLU A 150 -8.24 10.20 -27.06
C GLU A 150 -8.12 11.02 -28.36
N MET A 151 -6.96 10.99 -29.01
CA MET A 151 -6.76 11.60 -30.34
C MET A 151 -7.67 10.99 -31.41
N GLU A 152 -7.85 9.67 -31.42
CA GLU A 152 -8.74 8.99 -32.37
C GLU A 152 -10.22 9.36 -32.14
N LYS A 153 -10.63 9.56 -30.88
CA LYS A 153 -11.98 10.04 -30.55
C LYS A 153 -12.22 11.48 -30.98
N GLU A 154 -11.28 12.40 -30.70
CA GLU A 154 -11.39 13.79 -31.17
C GLU A 154 -11.37 13.88 -32.70
N SER A 155 -10.59 13.04 -33.38
CA SER A 155 -10.54 12.97 -34.84
C SER A 155 -11.87 12.46 -35.43
N ASN A 156 -12.51 11.46 -34.83
CA ASN A 156 -13.81 10.97 -35.29
C ASN A 156 -14.96 11.95 -34.99
N GLU A 157 -14.94 12.66 -33.86
CA GLU A 157 -15.95 13.68 -33.55
C GLU A 157 -15.85 14.92 -34.45
N SER A 158 -14.63 15.30 -34.85
CA SER A 158 -14.40 16.40 -35.79
C SER A 158 -14.82 16.02 -37.22
N LEU A 159 -14.56 14.79 -37.66
CA LEU A 159 -15.06 14.27 -38.95
C LEU A 159 -16.59 14.12 -38.98
N ALA A 160 -17.22 13.69 -37.88
CA ALA A 160 -18.68 13.61 -37.77
C ALA A 160 -19.35 14.99 -37.79
N LYS A 161 -18.72 16.02 -37.23
CA LYS A 161 -19.20 17.42 -37.34
C LYS A 161 -19.02 17.98 -38.75
N VAL A 162 -17.95 17.64 -39.46
CA VAL A 162 -17.76 18.06 -40.88
C VAL A 162 -18.73 17.31 -41.81
N GLY A 163 -19.04 16.04 -41.55
CA GLY A 163 -20.02 15.26 -42.32
C GLY A 163 -21.48 15.73 -42.16
N ASN A 164 -21.79 16.54 -41.15
CA ASN A 164 -23.12 17.09 -40.91
C ASN A 164 -23.28 18.56 -41.36
N VAL A 165 -22.23 19.20 -41.88
CA VAL A 165 -22.33 20.47 -42.61
C VAL A 165 -22.58 20.11 -44.08
N GLY A 166 -23.83 20.29 -44.50
CA GLY A 166 -24.39 19.71 -45.73
C GLY A 166 -23.61 19.99 -47.01
N THR A 167 -23.47 18.96 -47.83
CA THR A 167 -23.30 19.02 -49.29
C THR A 167 -24.59 19.51 -49.98
N LYS A 168 -25.22 20.55 -49.44
CA LYS A 168 -26.40 21.20 -50.05
C LYS A 168 -26.10 22.59 -50.61
N ASP A 169 -25.00 23.23 -50.23
CA ASP A 169 -24.69 24.61 -50.65
C ASP A 169 -23.28 24.79 -51.27
N THR A 170 -22.62 23.72 -51.72
CA THR A 170 -21.38 23.84 -52.48
C THR A 170 -21.66 23.71 -53.98
N VAL A 171 -21.04 24.58 -54.78
CA VAL A 171 -21.14 24.65 -56.26
C VAL A 171 -20.98 23.32 -57.02
N ALA A 172 -20.50 22.26 -56.37
CA ALA A 172 -20.42 20.90 -56.92
C ALA A 172 -21.74 20.11 -56.85
N GLY A 173 -22.67 20.47 -55.95
CA GLY A 173 -24.00 19.85 -55.82
C GLY A 173 -24.98 20.33 -56.89
N GLU A 174 -25.02 21.65 -57.12
CA GLU A 174 -25.85 22.24 -58.18
C GLU A 174 -25.43 21.79 -59.59
N ALA A 175 -24.14 21.50 -59.80
CA ALA A 175 -23.63 20.99 -61.07
C ALA A 175 -24.07 19.55 -61.38
N MET A 176 -24.35 18.73 -60.36
CA MET A 176 -24.82 17.35 -60.54
C MET A 176 -26.35 17.27 -60.69
N GLU A 177 -27.09 18.26 -60.19
CA GLU A 177 -28.55 18.34 -60.35
C GLU A 177 -28.92 18.85 -61.76
N ALA A 178 -28.12 19.74 -62.34
CA ALA A 178 -28.29 20.22 -63.73
C ALA A 178 -27.90 19.20 -64.83
N LEU A 179 -27.32 18.05 -64.46
CA LEU A 179 -26.95 16.97 -65.38
C LEU A 179 -27.98 15.83 -65.41
N ASN A 180 -29.05 15.92 -64.61
CA ASN A 180 -30.06 14.86 -64.49
C ASN A 180 -31.51 15.32 -64.77
N GLU A 181 -31.67 16.49 -65.40
CA GLU A 181 -32.83 16.89 -66.22
C GLU A 181 -32.45 16.88 -67.70
#